data_AF-A0A150KLK0-F1
#
_entry.id   AF-A0A150KLK0-F1
#
_cell.length_a   1.000
_cell.length_b   1.000
_cell.length_c   1.000
_cell.angle_alpha   90.00
_cell.angle_beta   90.00
_cell.angle_gamma   90.00
#
_symmetry.space_group_name_H-M   'P 1'
#
loop_
_entity.id
_entity.type
_entity.pdbx_description
1 polymer ?
#
loop_
_entity_poly.entity_id
_entity_poly.type
_entity_poly.pdbx_seq_one_letter_code
_entity_poly.pdbx_strand_id
1 'polypeptide(L)'
;MSTLIILLLILSILLFIISFFQKDHSTNLKKEVEDLSMNLYQETYQINKRIKVLEEELLVDDQLMKKELSKSAKPVVNEILKNQVIALFKQGLTVEQIAKQSALAQSEVKNVIADFLEQ
;
A
#
# COMPACT_ATOMS: atom_id res chain seq x y z
N MET A 1 36.07 -69.81 -8.77
CA MET A 1 36.96 -68.64 -8.97
C MET A 1 36.60 -67.86 -10.23
N SER A 2 36.54 -68.47 -11.41
CA SER A 2 36.16 -67.81 -12.69
C SER A 2 34.75 -67.21 -12.72
N THR A 3 33.77 -67.88 -12.10
CA THR A 3 32.37 -67.40 -12.03
C THR A 3 32.20 -66.10 -11.25
N LEU A 4 32.98 -65.90 -10.18
CA LEU A 4 32.98 -64.65 -9.40
C LEU A 4 33.52 -63.48 -10.22
N ILE A 5 34.55 -63.73 -11.04
CA ILE A 5 35.15 -62.72 -11.92
C ILE A 5 34.13 -62.28 -12.98
N ILE A 6 33.40 -63.23 -13.58
CA ILE A 6 32.36 -62.94 -14.58
C ILE A 6 31.19 -62.15 -13.97
N LEU A 7 30.76 -62.50 -12.75
CA LEU A 7 29.71 -61.77 -12.04
C LEU A 7 30.12 -60.33 -11.74
N LEU A 8 31.37 -60.11 -11.28
CA LEU A 8 31.91 -58.77 -11.03
C LEU A 8 31.98 -57.94 -12.33
N LEU A 9 32.35 -58.58 -13.44
CA LEU A 9 32.46 -57.92 -14.75
C LEU A 9 31.09 -57.47 -15.25
N ILE A 10 30.08 -58.34 -15.15
CA ILE A 10 28.69 -58.00 -15.49
C ILE A 10 28.17 -56.90 -14.58
N LEU A 11 28.43 -56.96 -13.27
CA LEU A 11 28.01 -55.94 -12.31
C LEU A 11 28.63 -54.57 -12.62
N SER A 12 29.91 -54.54 -13.01
CA SER A 12 30.60 -53.33 -13.41
C SER A 12 30.02 -52.72 -14.69
N ILE A 13 29.72 -53.54 -15.70
CA ILE A 13 29.03 -53.09 -16.92
C ILE A 13 27.65 -52.53 -16.59
N LEU A 14 26.90 -53.22 -15.72
CA LEU A 14 25.57 -52.79 -15.30
C LEU A 14 25.61 -51.42 -14.59
N LEU A 15 26.53 -51.25 -13.64
CA LEU A 15 26.77 -50.00 -12.92
C LEU A 15 27.18 -48.86 -13.87
N PHE A 16 27.98 -49.18 -14.90
CA PHE A 16 28.42 -48.20 -15.89
C PHE A 16 27.24 -47.66 -16.71
N ILE A 17 26.34 -48.55 -17.15
CA ILE A 17 25.12 -48.18 -17.88
C ILE A 17 24.20 -47.32 -16.99
N ILE A 18 24.03 -47.67 -15.72
CA ILE A 18 23.20 -46.90 -14.77
C ILE A 18 23.81 -45.52 -14.49
N SER A 19 25.14 -45.42 -14.40
CA SER A 19 25.85 -44.15 -14.16
C SER A 19 25.63 -43.14 -15.29
N PHE A 20 25.56 -43.63 -16.54
CA PHE A 20 25.22 -42.79 -17.69
C PHE A 20 23.82 -42.18 -17.56
N PHE A 21 22.83 -42.96 -17.08
CA PHE A 21 21.46 -42.50 -16.93
C PHE A 21 21.27 -41.50 -15.78
N GLN A 22 22.00 -41.67 -14.66
CA GLN A 22 21.91 -40.78 -13.50
C GLN A 22 22.48 -39.37 -13.78
N LYS A 23 23.54 -39.30 -14.59
CA LYS A 23 24.17 -38.04 -14.97
C LYS A 23 23.26 -37.19 -15.87
N ASP A 24 22.57 -37.81 -16.83
CA ASP A 24 21.77 -37.08 -17.82
C ASP A 24 20.47 -36.50 -17.24
N HIS A 25 19.74 -37.27 -16.41
CA HIS A 25 18.48 -36.80 -15.84
C HIS A 25 18.68 -35.68 -14.79
N SER A 26 19.72 -35.79 -13.96
CA SER A 26 19.99 -34.84 -12.88
C SER A 26 20.52 -33.49 -13.37
N THR A 27 21.10 -33.42 -14.57
CA THR A 27 21.63 -32.17 -15.15
C THR A 27 20.55 -31.35 -15.83
N ASN A 28 19.57 -31.97 -16.48
CA ASN A 28 18.46 -31.26 -17.13
C ASN A 28 17.48 -30.67 -16.11
N LEU A 29 17.14 -31.42 -15.05
CA LEU A 29 16.32 -30.93 -13.94
C LEU A 29 16.94 -29.73 -13.21
N LYS A 30 18.27 -29.74 -13.02
CA LYS A 30 18.98 -28.62 -12.39
C LYS A 30 18.91 -27.35 -13.22
N LYS A 31 19.01 -27.45 -14.55
CA LYS A 31 18.90 -26.31 -15.46
C LYS A 31 17.50 -25.69 -15.45
N GLU A 32 16.45 -26.50 -15.50
CA GLU A 32 15.07 -26.00 -15.40
C GLU A 32 14.81 -25.27 -14.08
N VAL A 33 15.32 -25.80 -12.97
CA VAL A 33 15.22 -25.16 -11.65
C VAL A 33 16.02 -23.86 -11.58
N GLU A 34 17.19 -23.80 -12.20
CA GLU A 34 18.03 -22.61 -12.26
C GLU A 34 17.39 -21.51 -13.13
N ASP A 35 16.85 -21.87 -14.29
CA ASP A 35 16.10 -20.96 -15.17
C ASP A 35 14.83 -20.44 -14.48
N LEU A 36 14.07 -21.32 -13.81
CA LEU A 36 12.91 -20.92 -13.00
C LEU A 36 13.32 -19.97 -11.86
N SER A 37 14.42 -20.27 -11.16
CA SER A 37 14.91 -19.43 -10.06
C SER A 37 15.37 -18.05 -10.54
N MET A 38 16.02 -17.99 -11.71
CA MET A 38 16.44 -16.75 -12.34
C MET A 38 15.23 -15.90 -12.75
N ASN A 39 14.19 -16.53 -13.31
CA ASN A 39 12.93 -15.85 -13.65
C ASN A 39 12.22 -15.31 -12.40
N LEU A 40 12.07 -16.14 -11.35
CA LEU A 40 11.45 -15.72 -10.08
C LEU A 40 12.20 -14.56 -9.43
N TYR A 41 13.54 -14.55 -9.52
CA TYR A 41 14.34 -13.43 -9.02
C TYR A 41 14.06 -12.14 -9.79
N GLN A 42 14.00 -12.21 -11.12
CA GLN A 42 13.67 -11.06 -11.97
C GLN A 42 12.25 -10.55 -11.73
N GLU A 43 11.27 -11.45 -11.63
CA GLU A 43 9.87 -11.10 -11.35
C GLU A 43 9.73 -10.43 -9.98
N THR A 44 10.34 -11.01 -8.95
CA THR A 44 10.32 -10.44 -7.58
C THR A 44 10.98 -9.06 -7.56
N TYR A 45 12.10 -8.88 -8.26
CA TYR A 45 12.76 -7.59 -8.38
C TYR A 45 11.86 -6.55 -9.05
N GLN A 46 11.18 -6.92 -10.14
CA GLN A 46 10.25 -6.02 -10.83
C GLN A 46 9.05 -5.64 -9.96
N ILE A 47 8.50 -6.58 -9.19
CA ILE A 47 7.42 -6.33 -8.23
C ILE A 47 7.89 -5.34 -7.17
N ASN A 48 9.05 -5.60 -6.54
CA ASN A 48 9.62 -4.71 -5.53
C ASN A 48 9.85 -3.30 -6.07
N LYS A 49 10.31 -3.16 -7.32
CA LYS A 49 10.47 -1.86 -7.97
C LYS A 49 9.13 -1.14 -8.15
N ARG A 50 8.09 -1.84 -8.60
CA ARG A 50 6.74 -1.28 -8.75
C ARG A 50 6.16 -0.86 -7.41
N ILE A 51 6.31 -1.68 -6.37
CA ILE A 51 5.89 -1.36 -5.00
C ILE A 51 6.62 -0.12 -4.49
N LYS A 52 7.94 -0.05 -4.66
CA LYS A 52 8.74 1.11 -4.23
C LYS A 52 8.30 2.41 -4.90
N VAL A 53 8.00 2.37 -6.20
CA VAL A 53 7.44 3.54 -6.91
C VAL A 53 6.08 3.92 -6.34
N LEU A 54 5.20 2.95 -6.08
CA LEU A 54 3.89 3.21 -5.47
C LEU A 54 4.03 3.77 -4.04
N GLU A 55 5.01 3.32 -3.26
CA GLU A 55 5.31 3.90 -1.95
C GLU A 55 5.80 5.34 -2.08
N GLU A 56 6.69 5.64 -3.03
CA GLU A 56 7.17 7.00 -3.29
C GLU A 56 6.03 7.93 -3.74
N GLU A 57 5.15 7.48 -4.64
CA GLU A 57 3.96 8.23 -5.06
C GLU A 57 2.97 8.43 -3.90
N LEU A 58 2.70 7.39 -3.09
CA LEU A 58 1.81 7.49 -1.93
C LEU A 58 2.39 8.42 -0.84
N LEU A 59 3.70 8.38 -0.61
CA LEU A 59 4.38 9.28 0.32
C LEU A 59 4.35 10.72 -0.17
N VAL A 60 4.48 10.94 -1.48
CA VAL A 60 4.29 12.26 -2.10
C VAL A 60 2.84 12.71 -1.95
N ASP A 61 1.86 11.83 -2.15
CA ASP A 61 0.44 12.11 -1.92
C ASP A 61 0.13 12.41 -0.45
N ASP A 62 0.73 11.73 0.53
CA ASP A 62 0.52 12.03 1.95
C ASP A 62 1.18 13.35 2.36
N GLN A 63 2.33 13.70 1.75
CA GLN A 63 2.95 15.02 1.94
C GLN A 63 2.18 16.13 1.23
N LEU A 64 1.59 15.87 0.06
CA LEU A 64 0.73 16.80 -0.66
C LEU A 64 -0.61 16.95 0.05
N MET A 65 -1.25 15.87 0.52
CA MET A 65 -2.44 15.88 1.37
C MET A 65 -2.15 16.65 2.65
N LYS A 66 -1.04 16.39 3.34
CA LYS A 66 -0.63 17.16 4.53
C LYS A 66 -0.37 18.62 4.18
N LYS A 67 0.20 18.93 3.01
CA LYS A 67 0.45 20.31 2.54
C LYS A 67 -0.83 21.01 2.09
N GLU A 68 -1.83 20.31 1.57
CA GLU A 68 -3.17 20.81 1.26
C GLU A 68 -4.03 20.95 2.53
N LEU A 69 -3.87 20.06 3.52
CA LEU A 69 -4.39 20.20 4.90
C LEU A 69 -3.70 21.35 5.65
N SER A 70 -2.45 21.68 5.31
CA SER A 70 -1.68 22.80 5.91
C SER A 70 -1.88 24.13 5.16
N LYS A 71 -2.20 24.09 3.86
CA LYS A 71 -2.59 25.26 3.05
C LYS A 71 -4.07 25.59 3.20
N SER A 72 -4.90 24.60 3.51
CA SER A 72 -6.23 24.80 4.06
C SER A 72 -6.17 24.94 5.58
N ALA A 73 -5.39 25.91 6.05
CA ALA A 73 -5.74 26.66 7.25
C ALA A 73 -6.97 27.57 6.99
N LYS A 74 -8.02 27.00 6.38
CA LYS A 74 -9.39 27.48 6.49
C LYS A 74 -10.14 26.38 7.20
N PRO A 75 -10.77 26.66 8.37
CA PRO A 75 -11.29 25.61 9.22
C PRO A 75 -12.49 25.01 8.52
N VAL A 76 -12.44 23.72 8.15
CA VAL A 76 -13.64 22.93 7.81
C VAL A 76 -14.61 22.89 9.00
N VAL A 77 -14.09 23.14 10.20
CA VAL A 77 -14.87 23.40 11.42
C VAL A 77 -15.72 24.67 11.30
N ASN A 78 -15.34 25.65 10.48
CA ASN A 78 -16.06 26.91 10.34
C ASN A 78 -17.40 26.73 9.61
N GLU A 79 -17.52 25.82 8.63
CA GLU A 79 -18.78 25.60 7.92
C GLU A 79 -19.81 24.85 8.79
N ILE A 80 -19.37 23.87 9.57
CA ILE A 80 -20.24 23.16 10.52
C ILE A 80 -20.73 24.14 11.60
N LEU A 81 -19.82 24.97 12.14
CA LEU A 81 -20.18 26.00 13.13
C LEU A 81 -21.07 27.09 12.54
N LYS A 82 -20.86 27.51 11.28
CA LYS A 82 -21.76 28.44 10.57
C LYS A 82 -23.17 27.87 10.44
N ASN A 83 -23.29 26.63 10.00
CA ASN A 83 -24.59 25.96 9.88
C ASN A 83 -25.29 25.83 11.23
N GLN A 84 -24.55 25.57 12.31
CA GLN A 84 -25.08 25.54 13.67
C GLN A 84 -25.58 26.93 14.12
N VAL A 85 -24.82 28.00 13.86
CA VAL A 85 -25.24 29.38 14.14
C VAL A 85 -26.52 29.74 13.38
N ILE A 86 -26.61 29.41 12.09
CA ILE A 86 -27.78 29.69 11.26
C ILE A 86 -29.01 28.91 11.76
N ALA A 87 -28.83 27.64 12.15
CA ALA A 87 -29.92 26.83 12.71
C ALA A 87 -30.46 27.41 14.02
N LEU A 88 -29.57 27.86 14.92
CA LEU A 88 -29.96 28.47 16.20
C LEU A 88 -30.62 29.86 15.98
N PHE A 89 -30.15 30.63 15.01
CA PHE A 89 -30.78 31.90 14.62
C PHE A 89 -32.19 31.70 14.06
N LYS A 90 -32.40 30.68 13.21
CA LYS A 90 -33.72 30.30 12.69
C LYS A 90 -34.70 29.84 13.79
N GLN A 91 -34.19 29.37 14.93
CA GLN A 91 -35.00 29.02 16.10
C GLN A 91 -35.43 30.25 16.92
N GLY A 92 -35.00 31.46 16.54
CA GLY A 92 -35.37 32.71 17.23
C GLY A 92 -34.55 33.01 18.49
N LEU A 93 -33.41 32.34 18.68
CA LEU A 93 -32.51 32.56 19.82
C LEU A 93 -31.74 33.88 19.67
N THR A 94 -31.40 34.51 20.79
CA THR A 94 -30.64 35.77 20.77
C THR A 94 -29.17 35.52 20.46
N VAL A 95 -28.49 36.53 19.88
CA VAL A 95 -27.06 36.47 19.51
C VAL A 95 -26.17 36.05 20.68
N GLU A 96 -26.53 36.44 21.91
CA GLU A 96 -25.81 36.09 23.13
C GLU A 96 -25.94 34.61 23.51
N GLN A 97 -27.12 34.03 23.30
CA GLN A 97 -27.39 32.62 23.55
C GLN A 97 -26.70 31.74 22.50
N ILE A 98 -26.74 32.16 21.24
CA ILE A 98 -26.06 31.47 20.14
C ILE A 98 -24.56 31.44 20.42
N ALA A 99 -23.94 32.57 20.76
CA ALA A 99 -22.51 32.65 21.10
C ALA A 99 -22.09 31.67 22.22
N LYS A 100 -22.91 31.57 23.28
CA LYS A 100 -22.67 30.61 24.37
C LYS A 100 -22.80 29.15 23.94
N GLN A 101 -23.72 28.84 23.03
CA GLN A 101 -24.04 27.47 22.62
C GLN A 101 -23.20 26.96 21.44
N SER A 102 -22.75 27.85 20.56
CA SER A 102 -21.84 27.53 19.46
C SER A 102 -20.37 27.73 19.83
N ALA A 103 -20.06 28.10 21.08
CA ALA A 103 -18.72 28.41 21.58
C ALA A 103 -17.96 29.45 20.73
N LEU A 104 -18.71 30.36 20.10
CA LEU A 104 -18.17 31.41 19.21
C LEU A 104 -18.26 32.78 19.89
N ALA A 105 -17.36 33.69 19.52
CA ALA A 105 -17.46 35.06 20.00
C ALA A 105 -18.73 35.74 19.44
N GLN A 106 -19.34 36.65 20.20
CA GLN A 106 -20.54 37.39 19.75
C GLN A 106 -20.29 38.15 18.44
N SER A 107 -19.06 38.59 18.19
CA SER A 107 -18.64 39.22 16.94
C SER A 107 -18.71 38.26 15.74
N GLU A 108 -18.30 37.00 15.93
CA GLU A 108 -18.34 35.98 14.88
C GLU A 108 -19.77 35.57 14.55
N VAL A 109 -20.62 35.43 15.57
CA VAL A 109 -22.05 35.15 15.39
C VAL A 109 -22.75 36.27 14.60
N LYS A 110 -22.46 37.54 14.91
CA LYS A 110 -22.99 38.69 14.14
C LYS A 110 -22.55 38.66 12.68
N ASN A 111 -21.28 38.35 12.42
CA ASN A 111 -20.76 38.28 11.06
C ASN A 111 -21.41 37.14 10.26
N VAL A 112 -21.61 35.96 10.86
CA VAL A 112 -22.26 34.82 10.20
C VAL A 112 -23.74 35.10 9.91
N ILE A 113 -24.45 35.76 10.83
CA ILE A 113 -25.85 36.14 10.61
C ILE A 113 -25.96 37.23 9.53
N ALA A 114 -25.04 38.21 9.51
CA ALA A 114 -25.01 39.25 8.47
C ALA A 114 -24.74 38.64 7.08
N ASP A 115 -23.75 37.75 6.98
CA ASP A 115 -23.43 37.00 5.75
C ASP A 115 -24.64 36.16 5.25
N PHE A 116 -25.47 35.64 6.16
CA PHE A 116 -26.71 34.93 5.81
C PHE A 116 -27.85 35.87 5.37
N LEU A 117 -27.93 37.10 5.88
CA LEU A 117 -28.97 38.08 5.52
C LEU A 117 -28.65 38.82 4.21
N GLU A 118 -27.37 38.89 3.84
CA GLU A 118 -26.90 39.49 2.57
C GLU A 118 -26.93 38.53 1.37
N GLN A 119 -27.23 37.25 1.61
CA GLN A 119 -27.29 36.17 0.61
C GLN A 119 -28.72 35.90 0.13
#